data_AF-A0A9P6USN8-F1
#
_entry.id   AF-A0A9P6USN8-F1
#
_cell.length_a   1.000
_cell.length_b   1.000
_cell.length_c   1.000
_cell.angle_alpha   90.00
_cell.angle_beta   90.00
_cell.angle_gamma   90.00
#
_symmetry.space_group_name_H-M   'P 1'
#
loop_
_entity.id
_entity.type
_entity.pdbx_description
1 polymer ?
#
loop_
_entity_poly.entity_id
_entity_poly.type
_entity_poly.pdbx_seq_one_letter_code
_entity_poly.pdbx_strand_id
1 'polypeptide(L)'
;MKFLEYPGMDAINSALNFDTPECKVHGRVEPYSCKAAGADKKLYKQLENKYDPSGHQTMMSPPDDDGFNIRNIISPFGPMDQPASRKTLFYLIGTLNASFPDYDFS
;
A
#
# COMPACT_ATOMS: atom_id res chain seq x y z
N MET A 1 -7.95 5.61 -0.69
CA MET A 1 -8.68 4.93 0.42
C MET A 1 -9.49 5.91 1.25
N LYS A 2 -10.63 5.50 1.82
CA LYS A 2 -11.49 6.39 2.64
C LYS A 2 -11.51 5.95 4.11
N PHE A 3 -11.19 6.85 5.03
CA PHE A 3 -11.30 6.63 6.48
C PHE A 3 -12.75 6.35 6.89
N LEU A 4 -12.92 5.45 7.86
CA LEU A 4 -14.21 5.08 8.43
C LEU A 4 -14.21 5.45 9.91
N GLU A 5 -15.18 6.26 10.33
CA GLU A 5 -15.42 6.51 11.74
C GLU A 5 -16.06 5.27 12.37
N TYR A 6 -15.38 4.69 13.35
CA TYR A 6 -15.86 3.52 14.07
C TYR A 6 -15.65 3.71 15.58
N PRO A 7 -16.69 4.06 16.34
CA PRO A 7 -16.57 4.35 17.78
C PRO A 7 -15.97 3.21 18.61
N GLY A 8 -16.09 1.96 18.15
CA GLY A 8 -15.48 0.82 18.83
C GLY A 8 -13.95 0.82 18.82
N MET A 9 -13.29 1.67 18.02
CA MET A 9 -11.83 1.84 18.05
C MET A 9 -11.38 2.87 19.09
N ASP A 10 -12.27 3.72 19.62
CA ASP A 10 -11.87 4.84 20.50
C ASP A 10 -11.19 4.33 21.78
N ALA A 11 -11.76 3.31 22.42
CA ALA A 11 -11.18 2.69 23.61
C ALA A 11 -9.78 2.09 23.34
N ILE A 12 -9.60 1.50 22.15
CA ILE A 12 -8.31 0.92 21.74
C ILE A 12 -7.30 2.03 21.49
N ASN A 13 -7.69 3.09 20.78
CA ASN A 13 -6.85 4.25 20.52
C ASN A 13 -6.45 4.96 21.81
N SER A 14 -7.36 5.11 22.78
CA SER A 14 -7.00 5.62 24.10
C SER A 14 -6.00 4.71 24.82
N ALA A 15 -6.18 3.39 24.78
CA ALA A 15 -5.26 2.44 25.42
C ALA A 15 -3.86 2.41 24.77
N LEU A 16 -3.75 2.71 23.48
CA LEU A 16 -2.49 2.75 22.74
C LEU A 16 -1.71 4.06 22.88
N ASN A 17 -2.25 5.05 23.61
CA ASN A 17 -1.59 6.33 23.85
C ASN A 17 -1.40 6.56 25.34
N PHE A 18 -0.19 6.31 25.84
CA PHE A 18 0.11 6.44 27.27
C PHE A 18 1.58 6.80 27.51
N ASP A 19 1.82 7.33 28.70
CA ASP A 19 3.15 7.73 29.16
C ASP A 19 3.66 6.71 30.18
N THR A 20 4.94 6.39 30.06
CA THR A 20 5.72 5.65 31.06
C THR A 20 6.85 6.55 31.56
N PRO A 21 7.52 6.21 32.68
CA PRO A 21 8.67 6.98 33.14
C PRO A 21 9.82 7.07 32.11
N GLU A 22 9.91 6.11 31.18
CA GLU A 22 11.02 6.00 30.23
C GLU A 22 10.68 6.57 28.85
N CYS A 23 9.42 6.49 28.44
CA CYS A 23 9.00 6.89 27.10
C CYS A 23 7.50 7.21 27.02
N LYS A 24 7.15 7.87 25.92
CA LYS A 24 5.77 8.12 25.51
C LYS A 24 5.41 7.22 24.34
N VAL A 25 4.35 6.45 24.50
CA VAL A 25 3.85 5.54 23.47
C VAL A 25 2.71 6.22 22.73
N HIS A 26 2.83 6.25 21.41
CA HIS A 26 1.80 6.75 20.50
C HIS A 26 1.45 5.66 19.49
N GLY A 27 0.21 5.21 19.52
CA GLY A 27 -0.33 4.24 18.57
C GLY A 27 -1.72 4.64 18.11
N ARG A 28 -2.12 4.12 16.95
CA ARG A 28 -3.47 4.30 16.41
C ARG A 28 -3.92 3.10 15.60
N VAL A 29 -5.22 2.84 15.64
CA VAL A 29 -5.94 1.88 14.82
C VAL A 29 -7.02 2.65 14.06
N GLU A 30 -6.94 2.58 12.74
CA GLU A 30 -7.77 3.34 11.82
C GLU A 30 -8.37 2.39 10.77
N PRO A 31 -9.69 2.24 10.70
CA PRO A 31 -10.32 1.45 9.65
C PRO A 31 -10.47 2.26 8.36
N TYR A 32 -10.17 1.64 7.23
CA TYR A 32 -10.30 2.24 5.90
C TYR A 32 -11.14 1.37 4.97
N SER A 33 -11.96 2.00 4.14
CA SER A 33 -12.67 1.35 3.05
C SER A 33 -11.75 1.16 1.84
N CYS A 34 -11.73 -0.07 1.32
CA CYS A 34 -10.98 -0.47 0.12
C CYS A 34 -11.61 -0.01 -1.22
N LYS A 35 -12.58 0.92 -1.19
CA LYS A 35 -13.20 1.47 -2.41
C LYS A 35 -12.20 2.40 -3.10
N ALA A 36 -11.76 2.04 -4.31
CA ALA A 36 -10.89 2.87 -5.13
C ALA A 36 -11.66 4.06 -5.72
N ALA A 37 -11.20 5.29 -5.46
CA ALA A 37 -11.75 6.51 -6.07
C ALA A 37 -10.64 7.48 -6.50
N GLY A 38 -10.87 8.23 -7.58
CA GLY A 38 -9.94 9.28 -8.03
C GLY A 38 -8.50 8.79 -8.26
N ALA A 39 -7.55 9.36 -7.52
CA ALA A 39 -6.12 9.07 -7.59
C ALA A 39 -5.77 7.59 -7.35
N ASP A 40 -6.57 6.88 -6.54
CA ASP A 40 -6.42 5.44 -6.30
C ASP A 40 -6.42 4.64 -7.62
N LYS A 41 -7.21 5.06 -8.62
CA LYS A 41 -7.27 4.38 -9.92
C LYS A 41 -5.99 4.53 -10.72
N LYS A 42 -5.29 5.66 -10.59
CA LYS A 42 -4.01 5.91 -11.27
C LYS A 42 -2.94 4.98 -10.69
N LEU A 43 -2.85 4.93 -9.36
CA LEU A 43 -1.95 4.03 -8.64
C LEU A 43 -2.20 2.56 -9.01
N TYR A 44 -3.47 2.12 -8.99
CA TYR A 44 -3.80 0.74 -9.36
C TYR A 44 -3.33 0.40 -10.77
N LYS A 45 -3.58 1.27 -11.76
CA LYS A 45 -3.11 1.07 -13.14
C LYS A 45 -1.58 1.05 -13.26
N GLN A 46 -0.87 1.91 -12.53
CA GLN A 46 0.59 1.92 -12.53
C GLN A 46 1.15 0.61 -11.99
N LEU A 47 0.59 0.08 -10.89
CA LEU A 47 0.97 -1.21 -10.32
C LEU A 47 0.64 -2.36 -11.28
N GLU A 48 -0.55 -2.39 -11.88
CA GLU A 48 -0.89 -3.42 -12.86
C GLU A 48 0.10 -3.40 -14.04
N ASN A 49 0.41 -2.23 -14.61
CA ASN A 49 1.36 -2.14 -15.72
C ASN A 49 2.80 -2.54 -15.33
N LYS A 50 3.23 -2.23 -14.11
CA LYS A 50 4.59 -2.57 -13.62
C LYS A 50 4.80 -4.07 -13.48
N TYR A 51 3.75 -4.81 -13.18
CA TYR A 51 3.80 -6.24 -12.87
C TYR A 51 2.98 -7.10 -13.85
N ASP A 52 2.49 -6.53 -14.95
CA ASP A 52 1.72 -7.25 -15.97
C ASP A 52 2.61 -8.32 -16.65
N PRO A 53 2.23 -9.61 -16.55
CA PRO A 53 3.00 -10.68 -17.19
C PRO A 53 2.96 -10.64 -18.72
N SER A 54 1.94 -9.98 -19.31
CA SER A 54 1.74 -9.88 -20.77
C SER A 54 2.30 -8.60 -21.39
N GLY A 55 2.71 -7.64 -20.55
CA GLY A 55 3.21 -6.33 -20.97
C GLY A 55 4.53 -6.46 -21.73
N HIS A 56 4.49 -6.14 -23.02
CA HIS A 56 5.68 -5.74 -23.76
C HIS A 56 6.21 -4.49 -23.06
N GLN A 57 7.35 -4.60 -22.39
CA GLN A 57 8.10 -3.43 -21.98
C GLN A 57 8.33 -2.61 -23.25
N THR A 58 7.63 -1.49 -23.42
CA THR A 58 8.05 -0.46 -24.38
C THR A 58 9.39 0.04 -23.90
N MET A 59 10.43 -0.63 -24.40
CA MET A 59 11.83 -0.34 -24.23
C MET A 59 12.10 1.10 -24.71
N MET A 60 12.14 2.04 -23.77
CA MET A 60 12.90 3.28 -23.93
C MET A 60 13.72 3.56 -22.66
N SER A 61 14.39 2.52 -22.15
CA SER A 61 15.46 2.69 -21.17
C SER A 61 16.66 1.84 -21.58
N PRO A 62 17.91 2.34 -21.39
CA PRO A 62 19.14 1.66 -21.82
C PRO A 62 19.24 0.20 -21.33
N PRO A 63 20.02 -0.65 -22.02
CA PRO A 63 20.02 -2.11 -21.84
C PRO A 63 20.85 -2.56 -20.63
N ASP A 64 20.75 -1.86 -19.51
CA ASP A 64 21.35 -2.25 -18.25
C ASP A 64 20.27 -2.15 -17.16
N ASP A 65 19.91 -3.32 -16.60
CA ASP A 65 19.30 -3.53 -15.27
C ASP A 65 17.82 -4.01 -15.16
N ASP A 66 17.69 -5.16 -14.47
CA ASP A 66 16.57 -5.66 -13.65
C ASP A 66 15.14 -6.00 -14.16
N GLY A 67 14.83 -5.86 -15.45
CA GLY A 67 13.47 -6.18 -15.97
C GLY A 67 13.02 -7.66 -15.83
N PHE A 68 13.95 -8.61 -15.71
CA PHE A 68 13.66 -10.05 -15.56
C PHE A 68 13.44 -10.47 -14.09
N ASN A 69 13.96 -9.73 -13.12
CA ASN A 69 13.92 -10.11 -11.70
C ASN A 69 12.59 -9.76 -11.03
N ILE A 70 11.88 -8.74 -11.52
CA ILE A 70 10.59 -8.30 -10.94
C ILE A 70 9.52 -9.40 -11.00
N ARG A 71 9.57 -10.27 -12.02
CA ARG A 71 8.63 -11.38 -12.23
C ARG A 71 8.75 -12.49 -11.19
N ASN A 72 9.93 -12.65 -10.60
CA ASN A 72 10.21 -13.65 -9.56
C ASN A 72 10.20 -13.06 -8.14
N ILE A 73 9.79 -11.79 -7.97
CA ILE A 73 9.63 -11.22 -6.64
C ILE A 73 8.48 -11.93 -5.93
N ILE A 74 8.84 -12.80 -5.00
CA ILE A 74 7.93 -13.34 -4.00
C ILE A 74 7.76 -12.25 -2.96
N SER A 75 6.70 -11.45 -3.09
CA SER A 75 6.35 -10.47 -2.07
C SER A 75 5.79 -11.16 -0.82
N PRO A 76 5.74 -10.48 0.34
CA PRO A 76 5.03 -10.98 1.52
C PRO A 76 3.54 -11.28 1.29
N PHE A 77 2.97 -10.76 0.18
CA PHE A 77 1.58 -10.97 -0.22
C PHE A 77 1.43 -12.03 -1.32
N GLY A 78 2.53 -12.68 -1.71
CA GLY A 78 2.59 -13.68 -2.76
C GLY A 78 3.31 -13.20 -4.03
N PRO A 79 3.39 -14.06 -5.06
CA PRO A 79 3.99 -13.73 -6.35
C PRO A 79 3.29 -12.54 -7.03
N MET A 80 4.06 -11.61 -7.59
CA MET A 80 3.53 -10.35 -8.15
C MET A 80 2.86 -10.49 -9.53
N ASP A 81 3.05 -11.63 -10.20
CA ASP A 81 2.29 -12.02 -11.40
C ASP A 81 0.82 -12.33 -11.07
N GLN A 82 0.50 -12.65 -9.81
CA GLN A 82 -0.87 -12.87 -9.37
C GLN A 82 -1.61 -11.54 -9.10
N PRO A 83 -2.80 -11.33 -9.72
CA PRO A 83 -3.60 -10.13 -9.48
C PRO A 83 -3.99 -9.91 -8.02
N ALA A 84 -4.15 -11.00 -7.24
CA ALA A 84 -4.47 -10.92 -5.82
C ALA A 84 -3.35 -10.24 -5.01
N SER A 85 -2.09 -10.62 -5.24
CA SER A 85 -0.91 -10.03 -4.58
C SER A 85 -0.79 -8.54 -4.89
N ARG A 86 -0.97 -8.17 -6.18
CA ARG A 86 -0.94 -6.76 -6.62
C ARG A 86 -2.05 -5.94 -6.00
N LYS A 87 -3.25 -6.51 -5.91
CA LYS A 87 -4.40 -5.88 -5.28
C LYS A 87 -4.17 -5.64 -3.79
N THR A 88 -3.55 -6.59 -3.08
CA THR A 88 -3.14 -6.41 -1.68
C THR A 88 -2.12 -5.29 -1.54
N LEU A 89 -1.07 -5.28 -2.38
CA LEU A 89 -0.07 -4.20 -2.37
C LEU A 89 -0.71 -2.82 -2.63
N PHE A 90 -1.58 -2.73 -3.63
CA PHE A 90 -2.35 -1.53 -3.91
C PHE A 90 -3.15 -1.05 -2.69
N TYR A 91 -3.83 -1.98 -2.00
CA TYR A 91 -4.60 -1.65 -0.81
C TYR A 91 -3.73 -1.11 0.32
N LEU A 92 -2.54 -1.66 0.51
CA LEU A 92 -1.60 -1.19 1.53
C LEU A 92 -1.04 0.18 1.21
N ILE A 93 -0.54 0.41 -0.01
CA ILE A 93 -0.03 1.71 -0.43
C ILE A 93 -1.13 2.77 -0.33
N GLY A 94 -2.33 2.46 -0.83
CA GLY A 94 -3.47 3.37 -0.74
C GLY A 94 -3.89 3.68 0.71
N THR A 95 -3.69 2.75 1.64
CA THR A 95 -3.97 2.96 3.06
C THR A 95 -2.89 3.81 3.71
N LEU A 96 -1.61 3.57 3.40
CA LEU A 96 -0.49 4.38 3.90
C LEU A 96 -0.58 5.82 3.43
N ASN A 97 -0.82 6.05 2.14
CA ASN A 97 -1.03 7.40 1.58
C ASN A 97 -2.23 8.12 2.22
N ALA A 98 -3.26 7.38 2.65
CA ALA A 98 -4.42 7.98 3.32
C ALA A 98 -4.19 8.26 4.81
N SER A 99 -3.38 7.44 5.51
CA SER A 99 -3.06 7.62 6.93
C SER A 99 -1.93 8.63 7.14
N PHE A 100 -1.06 8.81 6.14
CA PHE A 100 0.11 9.70 6.16
C PHE A 100 0.16 10.55 4.88
N PRO A 101 -0.71 11.57 4.75
CA PRO A 101 -0.87 12.35 3.51
C PRO A 101 0.34 13.19 3.11
N ASP A 102 1.27 13.42 4.04
CA ASP A 102 2.52 14.15 3.79
C ASP A 102 3.60 13.29 3.10
N TYR A 103 3.33 11.99 2.92
CA TYR A 103 4.25 11.03 2.33
C TYR A 103 3.64 10.41 1.06
N ASP A 104 4.49 10.13 0.08
CA ASP A 104 4.12 9.37 -1.13
C ASP A 104 4.77 7.99 -1.08
N PHE A 105 3.93 6.96 -0.97
CA PHE A 105 4.34 5.55 -0.92
C PHE A 105 4.17 4.82 -2.27
N SER A 106 3.91 5.56 -3.37
CA SER A 106 3.66 4.98 -4.72
C SER A 106 4.90 4.64 -5.55
#